data_AF-A0A3A4Q3P2-F1
#
_entry.id   AF-A0A3A4Q3P2-F1
#
_cell.length_a   1.000
_cell.length_b   1.000
_cell.length_c   1.000
_cell.angle_alpha   90.00
_cell.angle_beta   90.00
_cell.angle_gamma   90.00
#
_symmetry.space_group_name_H-M   'P 1'
#
loop_
_entity.id
_entity.type
_entity.pdbx_description
1 polymer ?
#
loop_
_entity_poly.entity_id
_entity_poly.type
_entity_poly.pdbx_seq_one_letter_code
_entity_poly.pdbx_strand_id
1 'polypeptide(L)'
;MKLPNGERAIVDDAKLSDYVLSPTHPVGRHHAALFARLLGIDLENAEVLKAALLSAACTADVDSQERTPFGRKFRLIANVSGPGGEKPVVSVWIIEEGSDRPRLVTCFVE
;
A
#
# COMPACT_ATOMS: atom_id res chain seq x y z
N MET A 1 -11.16 4.03 13.15
CA MET A 1 -11.82 2.74 12.84
C MET A 1 -10.84 1.90 12.03
N LYS A 2 -10.86 0.57 12.14
CA LYS A 2 -9.94 -0.29 11.37
C LYS A 2 -10.46 -0.60 9.98
N LEU A 3 -9.57 -1.04 9.09
CA LEU A 3 -9.95 -1.58 7.78
C LEU A 3 -10.78 -2.87 7.99
N PRO A 4 -11.99 -2.97 7.41
CA PRO A 4 -12.77 -4.20 7.51
C PRO A 4 -12.03 -5.38 6.90
N ASN A 5 -11.96 -6.50 7.62
CA ASN A 5 -11.29 -7.74 7.21
C ASN A 5 -9.81 -7.53 6.81
N GLY A 6 -9.09 -6.65 7.52
CA GLY A 6 -7.68 -6.37 7.26
C GLY A 6 -6.78 -7.60 7.31
N GLU A 7 -7.14 -8.61 8.12
CA GLU A 7 -6.46 -9.90 8.20
C GLU A 7 -6.59 -10.75 6.94
N ARG A 8 -7.49 -10.38 6.03
CA ARG A 8 -7.71 -11.00 4.72
C ARG A 8 -7.26 -10.11 3.57
N ALA A 9 -6.52 -9.04 3.87
CA ALA A 9 -6.02 -8.10 2.88
C ALA A 9 -5.05 -8.79 1.91
N ILE A 10 -5.11 -8.38 0.65
CA ILE A 10 -4.29 -8.92 -0.43
C ILE A 10 -3.44 -7.80 -1.01
N VAL A 11 -2.12 -8.00 -0.96
CA VAL A 11 -1.13 -7.24 -1.71
C VAL A 11 -0.61 -8.16 -2.81
N ASP A 12 -0.92 -7.82 -4.06
CA ASP A 12 -0.44 -8.54 -5.23
C ASP A 12 1.02 -8.15 -5.52
N ASP A 13 1.89 -9.14 -5.69
CA ASP A 13 3.30 -8.92 -5.96
C ASP A 13 3.52 -8.15 -7.26
N ALA A 14 2.73 -8.45 -8.30
CA ALA A 14 2.77 -7.72 -9.55
C ALA A 14 2.39 -6.24 -9.36
N LYS A 15 1.51 -5.94 -8.40
CA LYS A 15 1.15 -4.55 -8.10
C LYS A 15 2.31 -3.77 -7.48
N LEU A 16 3.15 -4.44 -6.68
CA LEU A 16 4.36 -3.84 -6.14
C LEU A 16 5.45 -3.74 -7.22
N SER A 17 5.75 -4.83 -7.92
CA SER A 17 6.87 -4.89 -8.87
C SER A 17 6.63 -4.11 -10.15
N ASP A 18 5.42 -4.16 -10.69
CA ASP A 18 5.14 -3.64 -12.03
C ASP A 18 4.63 -2.19 -11.98
N TYR A 19 4.21 -1.73 -10.80
CA TYR A 19 3.65 -0.40 -10.58
C TYR A 19 4.34 0.39 -9.45
N VAL A 20 4.15 0.03 -8.17
CA VAL A 20 4.57 0.90 -7.04
C VAL A 20 6.08 1.12 -7.00
N LEU A 21 6.85 0.04 -7.16
CA LEU A 21 8.30 0.01 -7.07
C LEU A 21 8.96 -0.05 -8.45
N SER A 22 8.17 0.02 -9.52
CA SER A 22 8.69 0.00 -10.89
C SER A 22 9.34 1.33 -11.27
N PRO A 23 10.65 1.37 -11.55
CA PRO A 23 11.32 2.59 -12.00
C PRO A 23 10.98 2.95 -13.47
N THR A 24 10.41 2.01 -14.23
CA THR A 24 10.09 2.19 -15.65
C THR A 24 8.61 2.49 -15.90
N HIS A 25 7.73 2.30 -14.91
CA HIS A 25 6.30 2.54 -15.08
C HIS A 25 6.01 4.04 -15.33
N PRO A 26 5.17 4.41 -16.34
CA PRO A 26 4.90 5.81 -16.71
C PRO A 26 4.31 6.70 -15.61
N VAL A 27 3.74 6.09 -14.57
CA VAL A 27 3.19 6.78 -13.38
C VAL A 27 3.94 6.37 -12.11
N GLY A 28 3.94 5.08 -11.80
CA GLY A 28 4.63 4.45 -10.66
C GLY A 28 6.11 4.81 -10.43
N ARG A 29 6.88 5.18 -11.47
CA ARG A 29 8.31 5.56 -11.29
C ARG A 29 8.54 6.65 -10.25
N HIS A 30 7.59 7.56 -10.07
CA HIS A 30 7.69 8.63 -9.09
C HIS A 30 7.57 8.10 -7.65
N HIS A 31 6.72 7.10 -7.43
CA HIS A 31 6.63 6.39 -6.15
C HIS A 31 7.88 5.55 -5.92
N ALA A 32 8.33 4.79 -6.91
CA ALA A 32 9.53 3.96 -6.83
C ALA A 32 10.76 4.79 -6.43
N ALA A 33 10.96 5.96 -7.04
CA ALA A 33 12.07 6.85 -6.71
C ALA A 33 12.02 7.35 -5.26
N LEU A 34 10.82 7.63 -4.72
CA LEU A 34 10.66 8.08 -3.33
C LEU A 34 10.89 6.94 -2.34
N PHE A 35 10.36 5.74 -2.62
CA PHE A 35 10.62 4.55 -1.80
C PHE A 35 12.11 4.24 -1.73
N ALA A 36 12.80 4.22 -2.87
CA ALA A 36 14.23 3.96 -2.91
C ALA A 36 15.01 5.04 -2.15
N ARG A 37 14.70 6.32 -2.37
CA ARG A 37 15.42 7.45 -1.76
C ARG A 37 15.20 7.60 -0.26
N LEU A 38 13.97 7.46 0.21
CA LEU A 38 13.58 7.83 1.58
C LEU A 38 13.51 6.64 2.53
N LEU A 39 13.25 5.45 2.00
CA LEU A 39 13.09 4.22 2.78
C LEU A 39 14.14 3.16 2.41
N GLY A 40 14.90 3.32 1.33
CA GLY A 40 15.79 2.27 0.84
C GLY A 40 15.04 1.02 0.37
N ILE A 41 13.80 1.20 -0.09
CA ILE A 41 12.94 0.12 -0.57
C ILE A 41 12.84 0.17 -2.09
N ASP A 42 13.12 -0.95 -2.75
CA ASP A 42 13.03 -1.13 -4.19
C ASP A 42 12.56 -2.56 -4.54
N LEU A 43 12.75 -2.96 -5.80
CA LEU A 43 12.32 -4.28 -6.28
C LEU A 43 13.06 -5.44 -5.60
N GLU A 44 14.29 -5.24 -5.14
CA GLU A 44 15.10 -6.31 -4.52
C GLU A 44 14.61 -6.65 -3.11
N ASN A 45 13.90 -5.73 -2.45
CA ASN A 45 13.40 -5.89 -1.08
C ASN A 45 11.91 -5.55 -0.93
N ALA A 46 11.12 -5.69 -2.00
CA ALA A 46 9.70 -5.38 -2.05
C ALA A 46 8.85 -6.06 -0.94
N GLU A 47 9.29 -7.21 -0.45
CA GLU A 47 8.66 -7.93 0.67
C GLU A 47 8.62 -7.11 1.97
N VAL A 48 9.58 -6.20 2.20
CA VAL A 48 9.56 -5.28 3.35
C VAL A 48 8.32 -4.39 3.30
N LEU A 49 8.03 -3.82 2.13
CA LEU A 49 6.84 -3.00 1.93
C LEU A 49 5.57 -3.83 2.01
N LYS A 50 5.55 -5.02 1.41
CA LYS A 50 4.39 -5.93 1.46
C LYS A 50 4.01 -6.29 2.89
N ALA A 51 4.98 -6.71 3.69
CA ALA A 51 4.77 -7.05 5.10
C ALA A 51 4.24 -5.85 5.91
N ALA A 52 4.81 -4.67 5.70
CA ALA A 52 4.37 -3.46 6.37
C ALA A 52 2.93 -3.05 5.97
N LEU A 53 2.57 -3.17 4.70
CA LEU A 53 1.22 -2.90 4.20
C LEU A 53 0.17 -3.88 4.78
N LEU A 54 0.50 -5.17 4.84
CA LEU A 54 -0.39 -6.18 5.44
C LEU A 54 -0.55 -5.97 6.95
N SER A 55 0.54 -5.62 7.64
CA SER A 55 0.47 -5.26 9.06
C SER A 55 -0.41 -4.02 9.29
N ALA A 56 -0.23 -2.98 8.47
CA ALA A 56 -1.03 -1.76 8.50
C ALA A 56 -2.51 -2.05 8.22
N ALA A 57 -2.83 -2.95 7.27
CA ALA A 57 -4.19 -3.36 7.00
C ALA A 57 -4.91 -3.91 8.25
N CYS A 58 -4.19 -4.65 9.11
CA CYS A 58 -4.73 -5.18 10.36
C CYS A 58 -4.79 -4.16 11.50
N THR A 59 -3.83 -3.24 11.55
CA THR A 59 -3.54 -2.47 12.78
C THR A 59 -3.73 -0.97 12.66
N ALA A 60 -3.61 -0.38 11.47
CA ALA A 60 -3.73 1.05 11.27
C ALA A 60 -5.19 1.50 11.31
N ASP A 61 -5.41 2.75 11.72
CA ASP A 61 -6.71 3.38 11.58
C ASP A 61 -6.92 3.88 10.15
N VAL A 62 -8.17 3.75 9.70
CA VAL A 62 -8.66 4.35 8.47
C VAL A 62 -8.65 5.86 8.64
N ASP A 63 -7.86 6.52 7.82
CA ASP A 63 -7.78 7.96 7.70
C ASP A 63 -9.00 8.52 6.96
N SER A 64 -9.39 7.88 5.87
CA SER A 64 -10.58 8.25 5.09
C SER A 64 -11.17 7.07 4.34
N GLN A 65 -12.46 7.17 4.00
CA GLN A 65 -13.17 6.17 3.20
C GLN A 65 -14.06 6.82 2.14
N GLU A 66 -14.24 6.14 1.01
CA GLU A 66 -15.04 6.61 -0.12
C GLU A 66 -15.86 5.45 -0.69
N ARG A 67 -17.16 5.68 -0.95
CA ARG A 67 -17.98 4.73 -1.71
C ARG A 67 -17.84 5.04 -3.21
N THR A 68 -17.54 4.01 -3.99
CA THR A 68 -17.43 4.09 -5.46
C THR A 68 -18.34 3.05 -6.11
N PRO A 69 -18.63 3.15 -7.41
CA PRO A 69 -19.38 2.11 -8.13
C PRO A 69 -18.73 0.72 -8.09
N PHE A 70 -17.43 0.65 -7.82
CA PHE A 70 -16.65 -0.60 -7.78
C PHE A 70 -16.52 -1.19 -6.37
N GLY A 71 -17.06 -0.51 -5.35
CA GLY A 71 -16.91 -0.89 -3.95
C GLY A 71 -16.44 0.25 -3.06
N ARG A 72 -15.96 -0.08 -1.86
CA ARG A 72 -15.52 0.90 -0.85
C ARG A 72 -14.00 1.02 -0.83
N LYS A 73 -13.51 2.24 -0.99
CA LYS A 73 -12.09 2.57 -0.83
C LYS A 73 -11.79 3.05 0.58
N PHE A 74 -10.61 2.71 1.06
CA PHE A 74 -10.10 3.07 2.38
C PHE A 74 -8.67 3.57 2.25
N ARG A 75 -8.37 4.72 2.84
CA ARG A 75 -7.02 5.27 2.98
C ARG A 75 -6.50 4.96 4.38
N LEU A 76 -5.31 4.39 4.47
CA LEU A 76 -4.57 4.17 5.72
C LEU A 76 -3.26 4.96 5.64
N ILE A 77 -2.81 5.45 6.79
CA ILE A 77 -1.45 5.99 6.96
C ILE A 77 -0.76 5.11 8.00
N ALA A 78 0.43 4.61 7.67
CA ALA A 78 1.25 3.86 8.60
C ALA A 78 2.74 4.19 8.40
N ASN A 79 3.50 4.19 9.49
CA ASN A 79 4.95 4.29 9.39
C ASN A 79 5.51 2.98 8.83
N VAL A 80 6.34 3.09 7.79
CA VAL A 80 7.07 1.98 7.21
C VAL A 80 8.54 2.20 7.48
N SER A 81 9.18 1.20 8.07
CA SER A 81 10.62 1.15 8.29
C SER A 81 11.29 0.38 7.16
N GLY A 82 12.34 0.96 6.57
CA GLY A 82 13.21 0.32 5.59
C GLY A 82 14.69 0.65 5.83
N PRO A 83 15.61 0.12 5.02
CA PRO A 83 17.05 0.33 5.20
C PRO A 83 17.48 1.82 5.21
N GLY A 84 16.74 2.69 4.53
CA GLY A 84 17.00 4.13 4.47
C GLY A 84 16.40 4.94 5.63
N GLY A 85 15.57 4.33 6.48
CA GLY A 85 14.91 4.99 7.60
C GLY A 85 13.41 4.66 7.68
N GLU A 86 12.68 5.44 8.47
CA GLU A 86 11.24 5.31 8.65
C GLU A 86 10.50 6.53 8.07
N LYS A 87 9.40 6.30 7.35
CA LYS A 87 8.54 7.34 6.78
C LYS A 87 7.07 6.95 6.84
N PRO A 88 6.15 7.93 6.94
CA PRO A 88 4.74 7.67 6.73
C PRO A 88 4.50 7.23 5.27
N VAL A 89 3.73 6.16 5.12
CA VAL A 89 3.27 5.63 3.84
C VAL A 89 1.76 5.63 3.84
N VAL A 90 1.21 6.19 2.79
CA VAL A 90 -0.21 6.16 2.48
C VAL A 90 -0.49 4.89 1.69
N SER A 91 -1.50 4.14 2.09
CA SER A 91 -2.00 2.99 1.32
C SER A 91 -3.50 3.12 1.09
N VAL A 92 -3.92 2.85 -0.15
CA VAL A 92 -5.32 2.86 -0.56
C VAL A 92 -5.75 1.44 -0.86
N TRP A 93 -6.83 1.02 -0.23
CA TRP A 93 -7.41 -0.31 -0.34
C TRP A 93 -8.81 -0.22 -0.90
N ILE A 94 -9.26 -1.24 -1.62
CA ILE A 94 -10.64 -1.39 -2.06
C ILE A 94 -11.23 -2.71 -1.58
N ILE A 95 -12.44 -2.66 -1.03
CA ILE A 95 -13.29 -3.83 -0.83
C ILE A 95 -14.38 -3.77 -1.91
N GLU A 96 -14.27 -4.64 -2.90
CA GLU A 96 -15.19 -4.73 -4.03
C GLU A 96 -16.59 -5.18 -3.59
N GLU A 97 -17.62 -4.82 -4.34
CA GLU A 97 -19.00 -5.28 -4.05
C GLU A 97 -19.07 -6.81 -4.12
N GLY A 98 -19.72 -7.44 -3.14
CA GLY A 98 -19.75 -8.90 -3.01
C GLY A 98 -18.44 -9.56 -2.57
N SER A 99 -17.36 -8.79 -2.36
CA SER A 99 -16.11 -9.26 -1.76
C SER A 99 -16.02 -8.80 -0.31
N ASP A 100 -15.28 -9.57 0.49
CA ASP A 100 -14.92 -9.23 1.86
C ASP A 100 -13.41 -9.07 2.03
N ARG A 101 -12.63 -9.15 0.94
CA ARG A 101 -11.17 -9.06 0.97
C ARG A 101 -10.69 -7.69 0.49
N PRO A 102 -10.01 -6.90 1.33
CA PRO A 102 -9.38 -5.65 0.90
C PRO A 102 -8.24 -5.94 -0.09
N ARG A 103 -8.20 -5.21 -1.21
CA ARG A 103 -7.12 -5.28 -2.19
C ARG A 103 -6.37 -3.96 -2.27
N LEU A 104 -5.05 -4.02 -2.33
CA LEU A 104 -4.23 -2.83 -2.51
C LEU A 104 -4.49 -2.18 -3.88
N VAL A 105 -4.89 -0.91 -3.88
CA VAL A 105 -5.08 -0.08 -5.07
C VAL A 105 -3.78 0.66 -5.42
N THR A 106 -3.15 1.28 -4.43
CA THR A 106 -1.86 2.00 -4.56
C THR A 106 -1.27 2.26 -3.17
N CYS A 107 0.03 2.54 -3.10
CA CYS A 107 0.65 3.16 -1.94
C CYS A 107 1.79 4.10 -2.36
N PHE A 108 2.13 5.05 -1.49
CA PHE A 108 3.18 6.04 -1.73
C PHE A 108 3.67 6.66 -0.43
N VAL A 109 4.91 7.16 -0.45
CA VAL A 109 5.51 7.92 0.65
C VAL A 109 4.90 9.33 0.68
N GLU A 110 4.52 9.80 1.86
CA GLU A 110 4.05 11.18 2.12
C GLU A 110 5.20 12.13 2.44
#